data_AF-Q0IQD0-F1
#
_entry.id   AF-Q0IQD0-F1
#
_cell.length_a   1.000
_cell.length_b   1.000
_cell.length_c   1.000
_cell.angle_alpha   90.00
_cell.angle_beta   90.00
_cell.angle_gamma   90.00
#
_symmetry.space_group_name_H-M   'P 1'
#
loop_
_entity.id
_entity.type
_entity.pdbx_description
1 polymer ?
#
loop_
_entity_poly.entity_id
_entity_poly.type
_entity_poly.pdbx_seq_one_letter_code
_entity_poly.pdbx_strand_id
1 'polypeptide(L)'
;ILNIVLCSLTSDAHLLPVELPEISSLIVSRGIDKLAWDSSGERLALSFKDGNEMYHGLVAVYDVRRSPLVSVSLVGFIRGPGDGAKPLAFAFHSKFKQGPLLSVCWSSGWCCTYPLILRPH
;
A
#
# COMPACT_ATOMS: atom_id res chain seq x y z
N ILE A 1 -8.10 -10.26 -11.41
CA ILE A 1 -6.75 -10.77 -11.06
C ILE A 1 -5.83 -9.57 -11.03
N LEU A 2 -5.28 -9.22 -9.86
CA LEU A 2 -4.32 -8.12 -9.76
C LEU A 2 -2.98 -8.63 -10.26
N ASN A 3 -2.58 -8.23 -11.47
CA ASN A 3 -1.24 -8.50 -11.97
C ASN A 3 -0.28 -7.50 -11.32
N ILE A 4 0.20 -7.80 -10.11
CA ILE A 4 1.32 -7.07 -9.54
C ILE A 4 2.56 -7.47 -10.35
N VAL A 5 3.10 -6.53 -11.12
CA VAL A 5 4.40 -6.74 -11.78
C VAL A 5 5.48 -6.66 -10.71
N LEU A 6 6.07 -7.81 -10.38
CA LEU A 6 7.26 -7.86 -9.53
C LEU A 6 8.47 -7.86 -10.46
N CYS A 7 9.15 -6.73 -10.61
CA CYS A 7 10.47 -6.74 -11.22
C CYS A 7 11.47 -7.32 -10.22
N SER A 8 11.98 -8.53 -10.49
CA SER A 8 13.23 -8.99 -9.87
C SER A 8 14.40 -8.26 -10.52
N LEU A 9 15.56 -8.23 -9.84
CA LEU A 9 16.78 -7.54 -10.30
C LEU A 9 17.42 -8.18 -11.56
N THR A 10 16.84 -9.26 -12.08
CA THR A 10 17.17 -9.88 -13.36
C THR A 10 16.16 -9.36 -14.38
N SER A 11 16.58 -8.92 -15.57
CA SER A 11 15.77 -8.28 -16.62
C SER A 11 14.54 -9.05 -17.16
N ASP A 12 14.03 -10.05 -16.43
CA ASP A 12 12.82 -10.81 -16.70
C ASP A 12 11.69 -10.30 -15.81
N ALA A 13 10.73 -9.59 -16.42
CA ALA A 13 9.48 -9.20 -15.76
C ALA A 13 8.51 -10.38 -15.83
N HIS A 14 8.40 -11.15 -14.74
CA HIS A 14 7.41 -12.23 -14.65
C HIS A 14 6.10 -11.70 -14.07
N LEU A 15 5.02 -11.85 -14.84
CA LEU A 15 3.66 -11.66 -14.34
C LEU A 15 3.24 -12.92 -13.58
N LEU A 16 3.45 -12.92 -12.27
CA LEU A 16 2.89 -13.97 -11.42
C LEU A 16 1.49 -13.52 -10.97
N PRO A 17 0.43 -14.29 -11.28
CA PRO A 17 -0.87 -14.05 -10.69
C PRO A 17 -0.77 -14.36 -9.20
N VAL A 18 -0.61 -13.33 -8.38
CA VAL A 18 -0.68 -13.48 -6.93
C VAL A 18 -2.16 -13.46 -6.56
N GLU A 19 -2.71 -14.63 -6.27
CA GLU A 19 -4.02 -14.73 -5.63
C GLU A 19 -3.87 -14.30 -4.17
N LEU A 20 -4.38 -13.11 -3.87
CA LEU A 20 -4.39 -12.55 -2.52
C LEU A 20 -5.86 -12.53 -2.07
N PRO A 21 -6.38 -13.55 -1.38
CA PRO A 21 -7.82 -13.68 -1.07
C PRO A 21 -8.42 -12.46 -0.37
N GLU A 22 -7.64 -11.82 0.49
CA GLU A 22 -8.01 -10.60 1.22
C GLU A 22 -8.09 -9.39 0.30
N ILE A 23 -7.21 -9.32 -0.70
CA ILE A 23 -7.18 -8.24 -1.69
C ILE A 23 -8.14 -8.54 -2.85
N SER A 24 -8.37 -9.79 -3.20
CA SER A 24 -9.29 -10.18 -4.27
C SER A 24 -10.72 -9.85 -3.90
N SER A 25 -11.15 -10.10 -2.66
CA SER A 25 -12.48 -9.65 -2.19
C SER A 25 -12.65 -8.13 -2.22
N LEU A 26 -11.62 -7.36 -1.83
CA LEU A 26 -11.62 -5.89 -1.86
C LEU A 26 -11.55 -5.31 -3.29
N ILE A 27 -10.80 -5.95 -4.19
CA ILE A 27 -10.60 -5.47 -5.57
C ILE A 27 -11.73 -5.89 -6.50
N VAL A 28 -12.24 -7.12 -6.37
CA VAL A 28 -13.27 -7.70 -7.26
C VAL A 28 -14.57 -6.90 -7.23
N SER A 29 -14.84 -6.15 -6.15
CA SER A 29 -16.03 -5.30 -6.11
C SER A 29 -15.77 -3.82 -6.46
N ARG A 30 -14.56 -3.27 -6.24
CA ARG A 30 -14.45 -1.81 -5.93
C ARG A 30 -13.22 -1.08 -6.49
N GLY A 31 -12.16 -1.78 -6.91
CA GLY A 31 -11.01 -1.19 -7.62
C GLY A 31 -10.00 -0.39 -6.76
N ILE A 32 -8.72 -0.51 -7.09
CA ILE A 32 -7.64 0.31 -6.51
C ILE A 32 -7.67 1.70 -7.17
N ASP A 33 -7.51 2.74 -6.36
CA ASP A 33 -7.33 4.11 -6.84
C ASP A 33 -5.85 4.45 -7.02
N LYS A 34 -5.06 4.31 -5.97
CA LYS A 34 -3.62 4.60 -5.97
C LYS A 34 -2.84 3.50 -5.27
N LEU A 35 -1.58 3.37 -5.66
CA LEU A 35 -0.65 2.37 -5.17
C LEU A 35 0.76 2.96 -5.09
N ALA A 36 1.48 2.68 -4.01
CA ALA A 36 2.88 3.06 -3.85
C ALA A 36 3.67 1.93 -3.19
N TRP A 37 4.83 1.62 -3.75
CA TRP A 37 5.82 0.73 -3.15
C TRP A 37 6.89 1.54 -2.43
N ASP A 38 7.42 1.02 -1.34
CA ASP A 38 8.66 1.55 -0.79
C ASP A 38 9.87 1.09 -1.64
N SER A 39 11.04 1.68 -1.39
CA SER A 39 12.24 1.39 -2.17
C SER A 39 12.80 -0.03 -1.99
N SER A 40 12.52 -0.70 -0.85
CA SER A 40 12.84 -2.13 -0.68
C SER A 40 11.83 -3.02 -1.39
N GLY A 41 10.60 -2.51 -1.55
CA GLY A 41 9.41 -3.20 -1.99
C GLY A 41 8.96 -4.32 -1.04
N GLU A 42 9.28 -4.15 0.24
CA GLU A 42 8.73 -4.93 1.36
C GLU A 42 7.46 -4.27 1.94
N ARG A 43 7.10 -3.06 1.48
CA ARG A 43 5.89 -2.33 1.83
C ARG A 43 5.10 -1.89 0.62
N LEU A 44 3.80 -2.07 0.71
CA LEU A 44 2.82 -1.63 -0.27
C LEU A 44 1.75 -0.79 0.39
N ALA A 45 1.52 0.42 -0.11
CA ALA A 45 0.41 1.27 0.29
C ALA A 45 -0.64 1.33 -0.82
N LEU A 46 -1.92 1.20 -0.47
CA LEU A 46 -3.06 1.20 -1.39
C LEU A 46 -4.16 2.15 -0.91
N SER A 47 -4.81 2.83 -1.85
CA SER A 47 -6.14 3.41 -1.63
C SER A 47 -7.16 2.76 -2.58
N PHE A 48 -8.42 2.81 -2.20
CA PHE A 48 -9.52 2.18 -2.93
C PHE A 48 -10.46 3.23 -3.51
N LYS A 49 -11.04 2.94 -4.68
CA LYS A 49 -12.11 3.77 -5.25
C LYS A 49 -13.40 3.53 -4.44
N ASP A 50 -14.08 4.63 -4.12
CA ASP A 50 -15.40 4.70 -3.48
C ASP A 50 -15.71 3.60 -2.46
N GLY A 51 -14.82 3.40 -1.47
CA GLY A 51 -14.84 2.41 -0.36
C GLY A 51 -16.22 2.14 0.29
N ASN A 52 -16.40 0.96 0.89
CA ASN A 52 -17.43 0.78 1.95
C ASN A 52 -17.23 1.93 2.94
N GLU A 53 -18.27 2.49 3.55
CA GLU A 53 -18.13 3.60 4.51
C GLU A 53 -16.99 3.36 5.52
N MET A 54 -16.78 2.10 5.88
CA MET A 54 -15.68 1.64 6.76
C MET A 54 -14.26 1.88 6.23
N TYR A 55 -14.02 1.70 4.92
CA TYR A 55 -12.68 1.76 4.27
C TYR A 55 -12.51 2.98 3.36
N HIS A 56 -13.56 3.78 3.20
CA HIS A 56 -13.54 5.00 2.44
C HIS A 56 -12.60 6.03 3.10
N GLY A 57 -11.74 6.65 2.30
CA GLY A 57 -10.73 7.60 2.78
C GLY A 57 -9.55 6.97 3.54
N LEU A 58 -9.37 5.64 3.48
CA LEU A 58 -8.24 4.98 4.11
C LEU A 58 -7.09 4.73 3.13
N VAL A 59 -5.87 4.67 3.69
CA VAL A 59 -4.72 4.05 3.04
C VAL A 59 -4.42 2.73 3.74
N ALA A 60 -4.54 1.62 3.03
CA ALA A 60 -4.13 0.31 3.53
C ALA A 60 -2.63 0.11 3.34
N VAL A 61 -1.95 -0.42 4.34
CA VAL A 61 -0.52 -0.76 4.31
C VAL A 61 -0.38 -2.26 4.42
N TYR A 62 0.41 -2.84 3.52
CA TYR A 62 0.72 -4.26 3.50
C TYR A 62 2.23 -4.51 3.58
N ASP A 63 2.59 -5.60 4.23
CA ASP A 63 3.90 -6.21 4.18
C ASP A 63 3.97 -7.15 3.00
N VAL A 64 5.09 -7.14 2.29
CA VAL A 64 5.31 -7.99 1.12
C VAL A 64 6.57 -8.81 1.33
N ARG A 65 6.43 -10.13 1.33
CA ARG A 65 7.53 -11.08 1.50
C ARG A 65 7.75 -11.79 0.18
N ARG A 66 9.01 -12.02 -0.19
CA ARG A 66 9.39 -12.53 -1.53
C ARG A 66 9.99 -13.94 -1.56
N SER A 67 9.96 -14.69 -0.45
CA SER A 67 10.62 -16.01 -0.39
C SER A 67 9.79 -17.02 0.42
N PRO A 68 9.49 -18.22 -0.12
CA PRO A 68 9.77 -18.73 -1.48
C PRO A 68 8.73 -18.34 -2.55
N LEU A 69 7.59 -17.77 -2.13
CA LEU A 69 6.54 -17.21 -2.98
C LEU A 69 6.23 -15.80 -2.47
N VAL A 70 5.66 -14.96 -3.34
CA VAL A 70 5.22 -13.63 -2.91
C VAL A 70 3.97 -13.77 -2.06
N SER A 71 4.07 -13.31 -0.82
CA SER A 71 2.93 -13.16 0.08
C SER A 71 2.79 -11.71 0.49
N VAL A 72 1.54 -11.29 0.65
CA VAL A 72 1.17 -9.94 1.07
C VAL A 72 0.31 -10.08 2.32
N SER A 73 0.58 -9.28 3.35
CA SER A 73 -0.16 -9.33 4.63
C SER A 73 -0.55 -7.93 5.06
N LEU A 74 -1.83 -7.73 5.40
CA LEU A 74 -2.31 -6.42 5.86
C LEU A 74 -1.64 -6.07 7.20
N VAL A 75 -0.96 -4.94 7.24
CA VAL A 75 -0.39 -4.36 8.47
C VAL A 75 -1.44 -3.53 9.19
N GLY A 76 -2.20 -2.75 8.44
CA GLY A 76 -3.24 -1.90 8.97
C GLY A 76 -3.68 -0.80 8.02
N PHE A 77 -4.45 0.15 8.56
CA PHE A 77 -5.00 1.28 7.82
C PHE A 77 -4.57 2.60 8.44
N ILE A 78 -4.33 3.59 7.58
CA ILE A 78 -4.03 4.97 7.96
C ILE A 78 -5.27 5.82 7.66
N ARG A 79 -5.67 6.62 8.65
CA ARG A 79 -6.71 7.66 8.53
C ARG A 79 -6.07 9.04 8.48
N GLY A 80 -6.65 9.91 7.66
CA GLY A 80 -6.27 11.31 7.59
C GLY A 80 -6.78 12.11 8.79
N PRO A 81 -6.21 13.29 9.03
CA PRO A 81 -6.71 14.20 10.05
C PRO A 81 -8.04 14.83 9.60
N GLY A 82 -9.02 14.80 10.49
CA GLY A 82 -10.39 15.26 10.25
C GLY A 82 -11.32 14.15 9.79
N ASP A 83 -12.62 14.37 9.96
CA ASP A 83 -13.63 13.41 9.55
C ASP A 83 -13.74 13.34 8.02
N GLY A 84 -13.81 12.13 7.46
CA GLY A 84 -13.95 11.89 6.03
C GLY A 84 -12.76 12.30 5.13
N ALA A 85 -11.58 12.62 5.69
CA ALA A 85 -10.41 13.00 4.91
C ALA A 85 -9.97 11.87 3.97
N LYS A 86 -9.88 12.14 2.66
CA LYS A 86 -9.50 11.16 1.63
C LYS A 86 -8.05 11.35 1.19
N PRO A 87 -7.30 10.28 0.89
CA PRO A 87 -5.94 10.39 0.37
C PRO A 87 -5.99 10.82 -1.11
N LEU A 88 -5.46 12.02 -1.41
CA LEU A 88 -5.35 12.54 -2.78
C LEU A 88 -4.10 12.04 -3.50
N ALA A 89 -3.01 11.85 -2.76
CA ALA A 89 -1.75 11.30 -3.23
C ALA A 89 -0.95 10.74 -2.05
N PHE A 90 -0.11 9.75 -2.30
CA PHE A 90 0.87 9.30 -1.33
C PHE A 90 2.07 8.65 -2.01
N ALA A 91 3.22 8.72 -1.35
CA ALA A 91 4.46 8.13 -1.84
C ALA A 91 5.40 7.80 -0.68
N PHE A 92 6.20 6.75 -0.87
CA PHE A 92 7.30 6.45 0.04
C PHE A 92 8.52 7.30 -0.27
N HIS A 93 9.21 7.77 0.78
CA HIS A 93 10.51 8.41 0.66
C HIS A 93 11.58 7.38 0.30
N SER A 94 12.30 7.59 -0.80
CA SER A 94 13.33 6.66 -1.27
C SER A 94 14.68 6.76 -0.55
N LYS A 95 14.89 7.81 0.25
CA LYS A 95 16.18 8.11 0.90
C LYS A 95 16.14 8.02 2.43
N PHE A 96 14.99 7.71 3.02
CA PHE A 96 14.90 7.60 4.47
C PHE A 96 15.59 6.33 4.95
N LYS A 97 16.61 6.48 5.80
CA LYS A 97 17.50 5.37 6.18
C LYS A 97 16.98 4.49 7.31
N GLN A 98 16.00 4.98 8.07
CA GLN A 98 15.44 4.27 9.22
C GLN A 98 14.26 3.33 8.85
N GLY A 99 13.99 3.17 7.55
CA GLY A 99 12.96 2.27 7.05
C GLY A 99 11.98 2.96 6.09
N PRO A 100 10.82 2.36 5.84
CA PRO A 100 9.79 2.93 4.98
C PRO A 100 9.11 4.12 5.65
N LEU A 101 9.08 5.27 4.96
CA LEU A 101 8.43 6.49 5.39
C LEU A 101 7.41 6.91 4.34
N LEU A 102 6.12 6.90 4.68
CA LEU A 102 5.03 7.20 3.76
C LEU A 102 4.54 8.62 3.99
N SER A 103 4.52 9.47 2.97
CA SER A 103 3.81 10.76 3.01
C SER A 103 2.47 10.66 2.29
N VAL A 104 1.44 11.26 2.87
CA VAL A 104 0.07 11.29 2.34
C VAL A 104 -0.43 12.73 2.30
N CYS A 105 -0.94 13.15 1.14
CA CYS A 105 -1.67 14.40 0.96
C CYS A 105 -3.16 14.12 1.10
N TRP A 106 -3.81 14.75 2.07
CA TRP A 106 -5.22 14.54 2.40
C TRP A 106 -6.12 15.62 1.80
N SER A 107 -7.37 15.27 1.49
CA SER A 107 -8.38 16.22 0.99
C SER A 107 -8.74 17.31 2.00
N SER A 108 -8.41 17.13 3.28
CA SER A 108 -8.55 18.15 4.33
C SER A 108 -7.48 19.25 4.24
N GLY A 109 -6.55 19.18 3.27
CA GLY A 109 -5.47 20.15 3.08
C GLY A 109 -4.20 19.83 3.88
N TRP A 110 -4.23 18.78 4.71
CA TRP A 110 -3.08 18.35 5.50
C TRP A 110 -2.18 17.39 4.71
N CYS A 111 -0.88 17.51 4.92
CA CYS A 111 0.11 16.53 4.48
C CYS A 111 0.72 15.88 5.72
N CYS A 112 0.60 14.56 5.83
CA CYS A 112 1.10 13.82 6.98
C CYS A 112 2.13 12.79 6.54
N THR A 113 3.12 12.55 7.40
CA THR A 113 4.20 11.58 7.13
C THR A 113 4.22 10.53 8.23
N TYR A 114 4.18 9.26 7.83
CA TYR A 114 4.01 8.10 8.69
C TYR A 114 5.23 7.19 8.59
N PRO A 115 6.07 7.11 9.63
CA PRO A 115 7.14 6.12 9.68
C PRO A 115 6.54 4.73 9.89
N LEU A 116 6.81 3.80 8.98
CA LEU A 116 6.29 2.42 9.01
C LEU A 116 7.38 1.44 9.47
N ILE A 117 8.17 1.87 10.46
CA ILE A 117 9.32 1.12 10.99
C ILE A 117 8.82 -0.18 11.61
N LEU A 118 9.35 -1.31 11.13
CA LEU A 118 9.19 -2.62 11.75
C LEU A 118 9.68 -2.54 13.19
N ARG A 119 8.81 -2.84 14.16
CA ARG A 119 9.30 -3.26 15.48
C ARG A 119 9.87 -4.67 15.30
N PRO A 120 11.15 -4.92 15.58
CA PRO A 120 11.61 -6.30 15.71
C PRO A 120 10.89 -6.92 16.91
N HIS A 121 10.33 -8.12 16.70
CA HIS A 121 9.95 -9.03 17.79
C HIS A 121 11.16 -9.87 18.16
#